data_AF-A0A0P9EXQ9-F1
#
_entry.id   AF-A0A0P9EXQ9-F1
#
_cell.length_a   1.000
_cell.length_b   1.000
_cell.length_c   1.000
_cell.angle_alpha   90.00
_cell.angle_beta   90.00
_cell.angle_gamma   90.00
#
_symmetry.space_group_name_H-M   'P 1'
#
loop_
_entity.id
_entity.type
_entity.pdbx_description
1 polymer ?
#
loop_
_entity_poly.entity_id
_entity_poly.type
_entity_poly.pdbx_seq_one_letter_code
_entity_poly.pdbx_strand_id
1 'polypeptide(L)' 'ADLVAVVDQNGTRYPALPAASAAYLATYGRGQRGDLSLEDELPADRSNKSVPFVFDIPVTARGLMVMIQGAPLGWPISQ' A
#
# COMPACT_ATOMS: atom_id res chain seq x y z
N ALA A 1 -13.15 3.38 -6.49
CA ALA A 1 -12.75 2.94 -5.14
C ALA A 1 -11.27 2.58 -5.21
N ASP A 2 -10.49 2.94 -4.21
CA ASP A 2 -9.04 2.67 -4.21
C ASP A 2 -8.77 1.17 -4.04
N LEU A 3 -7.80 0.64 -4.82
CA LEU A 3 -7.39 -0.76 -4.76
C LEU A 3 -6.91 -1.15 -3.36
N VAL A 4 -6.16 -0.25 -2.70
CA VAL A 4 -5.67 -0.40 -1.33
C VAL A 4 -5.91 0.89 -0.57
N ALA A 5 -6.42 0.78 0.65
CA ALA A 5 -6.58 1.90 1.57
C ALA A 5 -6.35 1.44 3.01
N VAL A 6 -5.94 2.35 3.89
CA VAL A 6 -6.05 2.15 5.34
C VAL A 6 -7.37 2.72 5.82
N VAL A 7 -8.04 2.02 6.71
CA VAL A 7 -9.29 2.47 7.34
C VAL A 7 -9.12 2.46 8.85
N ASP A 8 -9.54 3.53 9.52
CA ASP A 8 -9.52 3.59 10.99
C ASP A 8 -10.82 3.05 11.60
N GLN A 9 -10.85 2.93 12.93
CA GLN A 9 -12.01 2.45 13.69
C GLN A 9 -13.27 3.31 13.52
N ASN A 10 -13.14 4.57 13.07
CA ASN A 10 -14.26 5.47 12.82
C ASN A 10 -14.76 5.36 11.36
N GLY A 11 -14.12 4.52 10.54
CA GLY A 11 -14.45 4.34 9.13
C GLY A 11 -13.78 5.35 8.19
N THR A 12 -12.90 6.22 8.69
CA THR A 12 -12.15 7.16 7.84
C THR A 12 -11.22 6.38 6.94
N ARG A 13 -11.19 6.71 5.64
CA ARG A 13 -10.37 6.04 4.64
C ARG A 13 -9.18 6.91 4.22
N TYR A 14 -7.99 6.33 4.25
CA TYR A 14 -6.73 6.93 3.82
C TYR A 14 -6.23 6.17 2.59
N PRO A 15 -6.34 6.75 1.38
CA PRO A 15 -5.89 6.08 0.15
C PRO A 15 -4.36 6.02 0.11
N ALA A 16 -3.83 5.04 -0.63
CA ALA A 16 -2.40 5.02 -0.94
C ALA A 16 -2.02 6.26 -1.78
N LEU A 17 -0.84 6.81 -1.53
CA LEU A 17 -0.28 7.96 -2.25
C LEU A 17 0.63 7.48 -3.37
N PRO A 18 0.24 7.55 -4.66
CA PRO A 18 1.03 6.97 -5.75
C PRO A 18 2.42 7.58 -5.86
N ALA A 19 2.51 8.92 -5.83
CA ALA A 19 3.79 9.62 -5.95
C ALA A 19 4.77 9.31 -4.80
N ALA A 20 4.27 9.24 -3.56
CA ALA A 20 5.10 8.89 -2.40
C ALA A 20 5.54 7.42 -2.42
N SER A 21 4.65 6.53 -2.88
CA SER A 21 4.94 5.10 -3.04
C SER A 21 6.01 4.85 -4.10
N ALA A 22 5.94 5.56 -5.24
CA ALA A 22 6.97 5.53 -6.28
C ALA A 22 8.30 6.13 -5.80
N ALA A 23 8.27 7.26 -5.10
CA ALA A 23 9.47 7.91 -4.56
C ALA A 23 10.20 7.05 -3.52
N TYR A 24 9.47 6.26 -2.73
CA TYR A 24 10.05 5.28 -1.82
C TYR A 24 10.99 4.32 -2.56
N LEU A 25 10.59 3.82 -3.73
CA LEU A 25 11.41 2.92 -4.54
C LEU A 25 12.65 3.58 -5.14
N ALA A 26 12.54 4.86 -5.53
CA ALA A 26 13.69 5.62 -6.00
C ALA A 26 14.77 5.75 -4.92
N THR A 27 14.36 5.78 -3.64
CA THR A 27 15.25 5.91 -2.49
C THR A 27 15.82 4.57 -2.02
N TYR A 28 15.00 3.51 -2.01
CA TYR A 28 15.36 2.21 -1.41
C TYR A 28 15.65 1.07 -2.40
N GLY A 29 15.65 1.36 -3.70
CA GLY A 29 16.17 0.46 -4.74
C GLY A 29 15.09 -0.29 -5.52
N ARG A 30 14.46 0.41 -6.47
CA ARG A 30 13.58 -0.21 -7.49
C ARG A 30 14.28 -1.38 -8.18
N GLY A 31 13.59 -2.53 -8.28
CA GLY A 31 14.10 -3.71 -8.99
C GLY A 31 15.17 -4.54 -8.28
N GLN A 32 15.64 -4.17 -7.08
CA GLN A 32 16.69 -4.95 -6.39
C GLN A 32 16.17 -6.24 -5.73
N ARG A 33 14.89 -6.30 -5.36
CA ARG A 33 14.26 -7.47 -4.72
C ARG A 33 12.92 -7.88 -5.36
N GLY A 34 12.70 -7.46 -6.61
CA GLY A 34 11.38 -7.58 -7.26
C GLY A 34 10.40 -6.47 -6.84
N ASP A 35 10.92 -5.36 -6.30
CA ASP A 35 10.11 -4.21 -5.93
C ASP A 35 9.72 -3.41 -7.18
N LEU A 36 8.41 -3.20 -7.37
CA LEU A 36 7.78 -2.49 -8.49
C LEU A 36 6.97 -1.31 -7.99
N SER A 37 6.91 -0.24 -8.79
CA SER A 37 6.01 0.88 -8.51
C SER A 37 4.56 0.51 -8.79
N LEU A 38 3.62 1.29 -8.28
CA LEU A 38 2.19 1.05 -8.53
C LEU A 38 1.84 1.19 -10.02
N GLU A 39 2.52 2.09 -10.71
CA GLU A 39 2.37 2.34 -12.15
C GLU A 39 3.16 1.37 -13.04
N ASP A 40 3.96 0.47 -12.46
CA ASP A 40 4.75 -0.47 -13.23
C ASP A 40 3.90 -1.63 -13.74
N GLU A 41 4.19 -2.06 -14.97
CA GLU A 41 3.60 -3.27 -15.51
C GLU A 41 4.11 -4.49 -14.73
N LEU A 42 3.19 -5.36 -14.30
CA LEU A 42 3.54 -6.60 -13.63
C LEU A 42 4.04 -7.61 -14.68
N PRO A 43 5.31 -8.04 -14.63
CA PRO A 43 5.84 -9.00 -15.60
C PRO A 43 5.25 -10.39 -15.35
N ALA A 44 4.92 -11.11 -16.43
CA ALA A 44 4.34 -12.46 -16.39
C ALA A 44 5.37 -13.58 -16.11
N ASP A 45 6.38 -13.29 -15.30
CA ASP A 45 7.56 -14.14 -15.08
C ASP A 45 7.41 -15.14 -13.90
N ARG A 46 6.21 -15.23 -13.31
CA ARG A 46 5.86 -16.07 -12.14
C ARG A 46 6.70 -15.83 -10.88
N SER A 47 7.52 -14.78 -10.85
CA SER A 47 8.31 -14.46 -9.66
C SER A 47 7.54 -13.55 -8.71
N ASN A 48 7.94 -13.57 -7.44
CA ASN A 48 7.33 -12.71 -6.43
C ASN A 48 7.67 -11.24 -6.72
N LYS A 49 6.67 -10.38 -6.64
CA LYS A 49 6.81 -8.93 -6.73
C LYS A 49 6.29 -8.28 -5.47
N SER A 50 6.91 -7.16 -5.11
CA SER A 50 6.56 -6.36 -3.96
C SER A 50 6.22 -4.95 -4.45
N VAL A 51 5.09 -4.40 -4.04
CA VAL A 51 4.68 -3.02 -4.38
C VAL A 51 4.50 -2.28 -3.06
N PRO A 52 5.36 -1.29 -2.73
CA PRO A 52 5.19 -0.53 -1.51
C PRO A 52 4.00 0.42 -1.65
N PHE A 53 3.24 0.56 -0.56
CA PHE A 53 2.18 1.56 -0.45
C PHE A 53 2.51 2.51 0.71
N VAL A 54 2.51 3.80 0.41
CA VAL A 54 2.68 4.87 1.39
C VAL A 54 1.33 5.54 1.61
N PHE A 55 0.99 5.79 2.87
CA PHE A 55 -0.25 6.44 3.30
C PHE A 55 0.09 7.65 4.16
N ASP A 56 -0.71 8.70 4.08
CA ASP A 56 -0.69 9.81 5.04
C ASP A 56 -1.80 9.59 6.07
N ILE A 57 -1.41 9.23 7.29
CA ILE A 57 -2.32 8.84 8.37
C ILE A 57 -2.05 9.73 9.59
N PRO A 58 -3.06 10.43 10.13
CA PRO A 58 -2.90 11.22 11.35
C PRO A 58 -2.42 10.36 12.53
N VAL A 59 -1.50 10.90 13.34
CA VAL A 59 -0.97 10.22 14.54
C VAL A 59 -2.05 9.87 15.57
N THR A 60 -3.22 10.50 15.50
CA THR A 60 -4.38 10.24 16.36
C THR A 60 -5.29 9.12 15.87
N ALA A 61 -5.10 8.61 14.65
CA ALA A 61 -5.92 7.53 14.10
C ALA A 61 -5.64 6.20 14.83
N ARG A 62 -6.69 5.41 15.07
CA ARG A 62 -6.63 4.17 15.87
C ARG A 62 -7.43 3.06 15.19
N GLY A 63 -7.14 1.82 15.57
CA GLY A 63 -7.79 0.63 15.01
C GLY A 63 -7.62 0.55 13.49
N LEU A 64 -6.39 0.75 13.03
CA LEU A 64 -6.06 0.82 11.60
C LEU A 64 -6.12 -0.57 10.95
N MET A 65 -6.78 -0.65 9.80
CA MET A 65 -6.91 -1.85 8.98
C MET A 65 -6.50 -1.55 7.54
N VAL A 66 -5.63 -2.36 6.95
CA VAL A 66 -5.40 -2.36 5.50
C VAL A 66 -6.57 -3.06 4.82
N MET A 67 -7.22 -2.36 3.91
CA MET A 67 -8.34 -2.87 3.11
C MET A 67 -7.91 -2.95 1.64
N ILE A 68 -8.18 -4.10 1.01
CA ILE A 68 -7.96 -4.31 -0.41
C ILE A 68 -9.31 -4.47 -1.11
N GLN A 69 -9.52 -3.80 -2.23
CA GLN A 69 -10.74 -3.93 -3.00
C GLN A 69 -10.97 -5.40 -3.40
N GLY A 70 -12.14 -5.94 -3.09
CA GLY A 70 -12.52 -7.32 -3.40
C GLY A 70 -12.02 -8.36 -2.37
N ALA A 71 -11.17 -7.96 -1.41
CA ALA A 71 -10.85 -8.83 -0.28
C ALA A 71 -11.98 -8.76 0.77
N PRO A 72 -12.44 -9.91 1.29
CA PRO A 72 -13.54 -9.96 2.27
C PRO A 72 -13.13 -9.48 3.66
N LEU A 73 -11.82 -9.49 3.96
CA LEU A 73 -11.25 -9.11 5.24
C LEU A 73 -10.06 -8.18 5.03
N GLY A 74 -9.86 -7.26 5.97
CA GLY A 74 -8.65 -6.45 6.04
C GLY A 74 -7.61 -7.05 6.97
N TRP A 75 -6.41 -6.47 6.96
CA TRP A 75 -5.31 -6.83 7.87
C TRP A 75 -5.11 -5.73 8.91
N PRO A 76 -5.03 -6.07 10.20
CA PRO A 76 -4.77 -5.08 11.24
C PRO A 76 -3.35 -4.54 11.14
N ILE A 77 -3.20 -3.24 11.35
CA ILE A 77 -1.91 -2.61 11.60
C ILE A 77 -1.76 -2.50 13.12
N SER A 78 -0.86 -3.29 13.69
CA SER A 78 -0.45 -3.15 15.09
C SER A 78 0.26 -1.81 15.27
N GLN A 79 -0.28 -0.97 16.15
CA GLN A 79 0.39 0.22 16.65
C GLN A 79 1.17 -0.08 17.94
#